data_AF-A0A922HQF2-F1
#
_entry.id   AF-A0A922HQF2-F1
#
_cell.length_a   1.000
_cell.length_b   1.000
_cell.length_c   1.000
_cell.angle_alpha   90.00
_cell.angle_beta   90.00
_cell.angle_gamma   90.00
#
_symmetry.space_group_name_H-M   'P 1'
#
loop_
_entity.id
_entity.type
_entity.pdbx_description
1 polymer ?
#
loop_
_entity_poly.entity_id
_entity_poly.type
_entity_poly.pdbx_seq_one_letter_code
_entity_poly.pdbx_strand_id
1 'polypeptide(L)'
;MNSPSEKALQILKYLPRVSLNNLVKNPYLKRKPRIDPRKERTINKSNRERRRFWPVGYEGGRTPFYMKIPIENYYRNFGHRRQYPPLSLYQLQTLIDNGVIDPSLPIDLASLCNSQFYRIDPFLSHYGVNLTDQGLDIFCSKINIEVQYTSEPVIAAIERNGGRITTGYFDIKSVQALMDPLKFFQQGIPIPKRGLPTEDAYAYYSDPKNRGYLADPKDVERERILLAQKYGYELKNDDHDNPMMLMKKSTRQIFFGLQPGWLINLRDKEILEPSNIEYKEYYRN
;
A
#
# COMPACT_ATOMS: atom_id res chain seq x y z
N MET A 1 -38.80 7.62 26.11
CA MET A 1 -37.86 7.50 27.24
C MET A 1 -36.60 8.28 26.89
N ASN A 2 -36.22 9.29 27.68
CA ASN A 2 -35.07 10.15 27.34
C ASN A 2 -33.80 9.32 27.15
N SER A 3 -33.04 9.65 26.10
CA SER A 3 -31.77 8.99 25.79
C SER A 3 -30.79 9.11 26.97
N PRO A 4 -29.91 8.12 27.21
CA PRO A 4 -28.88 8.22 28.24
C PRO A 4 -28.05 9.51 28.15
N SER A 5 -27.84 10.04 26.93
CA SER A 5 -27.14 11.32 26.72
C SER A 5 -27.92 12.51 27.28
N GLU A 6 -29.24 12.56 27.07
CA GLU A 6 -30.10 13.64 27.57
C GLU A 6 -30.21 13.61 29.09
N LYS A 7 -30.27 12.42 29.69
CA LYS A 7 -30.23 12.26 31.15
C LYS A 7 -28.90 12.75 31.72
N ALA A 8 -27.78 12.47 31.08
CA ALA A 8 -26.47 12.97 31.49
C ALA A 8 -26.40 14.51 31.43
N LEU A 9 -26.93 15.12 30.36
CA LEU A 9 -27.01 16.57 30.23
C LEU A 9 -27.93 17.21 31.28
N GLN A 10 -29.06 16.58 31.61
CA GLN A 10 -29.94 17.04 32.69
C GLN A 10 -29.23 17.03 34.05
N ILE A 11 -28.45 15.99 34.35
CA ILE A 11 -27.66 15.90 35.59
C ILE A 11 -26.59 16.99 35.64
N LEU A 12 -25.90 17.26 34.53
CA LEU A 12 -24.87 18.30 34.46
C LEU A 12 -25.39 19.71 34.76
N LYS A 13 -26.68 20.00 34.53
CA LYS A 13 -27.28 21.30 34.85
C LYS A 13 -27.33 21.61 36.35
N TYR A 14 -27.37 20.58 37.19
CA TYR A 14 -27.47 20.72 38.64
C TYR A 14 -26.11 20.60 39.37
N LEU A 15 -25.06 20.22 38.63
CA LEU A 15 -23.71 20.05 39.17
C LEU A 15 -22.92 21.36 39.15
N PRO A 16 -21.90 21.52 40.01
CA PRO A 16 -21.03 22.68 39.98
C PRO A 16 -20.33 22.82 38.63
N ARG A 17 -19.97 24.06 38.27
CA ARG A 17 -19.25 24.33 37.02
C ARG A 17 -17.99 23.46 36.93
N VAL A 18 -17.80 22.83 35.77
CA VAL A 18 -16.59 22.06 35.47
C VAL A 18 -15.41 23.02 35.47
N SER A 19 -14.46 22.78 36.37
CA SER A 19 -13.23 23.55 36.55
C SER A 19 -12.03 22.61 36.59
N LEU A 20 -10.82 23.14 36.40
CA LEU A 20 -9.58 22.36 36.45
C LEU A 20 -9.43 21.58 37.77
N ASN A 21 -9.97 22.15 38.86
CA ASN A 21 -9.92 21.54 40.20
C ASN A 21 -10.82 20.30 40.32
N ASN A 22 -11.86 20.20 39.50
CA ASN A 22 -12.87 19.14 39.57
C ASN A 22 -12.60 18.00 38.56
N LEU A 23 -11.48 18.05 37.85
CA LEU A 23 -11.08 17.00 36.91
C LEU A 23 -10.51 15.79 37.65
N VAL A 24 -11.24 14.67 37.60
CA VAL A 24 -10.79 13.40 38.14
C VAL A 24 -10.23 12.53 37.01
N LYS A 25 -9.11 11.85 37.26
CA LYS A 25 -8.55 10.89 36.31
C LYS A 25 -9.52 9.70 36.15
N ASN A 26 -9.68 9.21 34.93
CA ASN A 26 -10.57 8.07 34.66
C ASN A 26 -10.25 6.88 35.60
N PRO A 27 -11.20 6.46 36.46
CA PRO A 27 -10.98 5.43 37.47
C PRO A 27 -10.74 4.03 36.87
N TYR A 28 -11.13 3.80 35.61
CA TYR A 28 -10.94 2.53 34.90
C TYR A 28 -9.58 2.41 34.21
N LEU A 29 -8.75 3.46 34.24
CA LEU A 29 -7.36 3.37 33.78
C LEU A 29 -6.55 2.54 34.78
N LYS A 30 -6.21 1.30 34.41
CA LYS A 30 -5.31 0.44 35.20
C LYS A 30 -3.97 1.15 35.42
N ARG A 31 -3.64 1.45 36.68
CA ARG A 31 -2.34 2.02 37.06
C ARG A 31 -1.34 0.90 37.34
N LYS A 32 -0.05 1.18 37.13
CA LYS A 32 1.01 0.27 37.57
C LYS A 32 0.81 0.00 39.07
N PRO A 33 0.68 -1.27 39.49
CA PRO A 33 0.54 -1.58 40.91
C PRO A 33 1.78 -1.03 41.63
N ARG A 34 1.56 -0.17 42.63
CA ARG A 34 2.64 0.21 43.54
C ARG A 34 2.97 -1.02 44.38
N ILE A 35 4.26 -1.29 44.56
CA ILE A 35 4.71 -2.36 45.45
C ILE A 35 4.20 -2.00 46.85
N ASP A 36 3.34 -2.84 47.40
CA ASP A 36 2.79 -2.62 48.74
C ASP A 36 3.92 -2.85 49.77
N PRO A 37 4.34 -1.81 50.52
CA PRO A 37 5.41 -1.93 51.50
C PRO A 37 5.00 -2.79 52.70
N ARG A 38 3.71 -3.04 52.90
CA ARG A 38 3.17 -3.84 54.02
C ARG A 38 3.14 -5.33 53.73
N LYS A 39 3.40 -5.75 52.48
CA LYS A 39 3.45 -7.16 52.14
C LYS A 39 4.74 -7.75 52.71
N GLU A 40 4.59 -8.51 53.79
CA GLU A 40 5.68 -9.20 54.47
C GLU A 40 6.49 -10.01 53.44
N ARG A 41 7.77 -9.67 53.29
CA ARG A 41 8.67 -10.36 52.37
C ARG A 41 9.30 -11.51 53.15
N THR A 42 8.73 -12.70 53.06
CA THR A 42 9.43 -13.92 53.47
C THR A 42 10.74 -13.99 52.71
N ILE A 43 11.87 -13.99 53.41
CA ILE A 43 13.20 -14.11 52.80
C ILE A 43 13.35 -15.55 52.31
N ASN A 44 13.06 -15.79 51.04
CA ASN A 44 13.30 -17.06 50.38
C ASN A 44 14.69 -17.03 49.74
N LYS A 45 15.52 -18.01 50.05
CA LYS A 45 16.86 -18.17 49.45
C LYS A 45 16.82 -18.64 47.98
N SER A 46 15.75 -18.35 47.24
CA SER A 46 15.53 -18.78 45.85
C SER A 46 16.24 -17.87 44.84
N ASN A 47 16.54 -18.40 43.65
CA ASN A 47 17.12 -17.62 42.56
C ASN A 47 16.21 -16.47 42.09
N ARG A 48 14.89 -16.67 42.16
CA ARG A 48 13.88 -15.65 41.83
C ARG A 48 13.99 -14.42 42.73
N GLU A 49 14.19 -14.64 44.03
CA GLU A 49 14.34 -13.54 45.00
C GLU A 49 15.66 -12.80 44.84
N ARG A 50 16.74 -13.54 44.56
CA ARG A 50 18.06 -12.97 44.23
C ARG A 50 18.11 -12.33 42.84
N ARG A 51 16.97 -12.28 42.12
CA ARG A 51 16.86 -11.78 40.73
C ARG A 51 17.82 -12.47 39.75
N ARG A 52 18.18 -13.73 40.06
CA ARG A 52 18.97 -14.60 39.19
C ARG A 52 18.02 -15.41 38.32
N PHE A 53 17.53 -14.79 37.25
CA PHE A 53 16.68 -15.47 36.28
C PHE A 53 17.54 -16.17 35.24
N TRP A 54 17.14 -17.38 34.86
CA TRP A 54 17.71 -18.05 33.71
C TRP A 54 17.22 -17.39 32.42
N PRO A 55 18.00 -17.46 31.32
CA PRO A 55 17.54 -17.02 30.01
C PRO A 55 16.24 -17.72 29.61
N VAL A 56 15.40 -17.02 28.83
CA VAL A 56 14.19 -17.61 28.25
C VAL A 56 14.59 -18.80 27.38
N GLY A 57 13.94 -19.95 27.57
CA GLY A 57 14.26 -21.20 26.88
C GLY A 57 15.24 -22.11 27.64
N TYR A 58 15.69 -21.76 28.85
CA TYR A 58 16.51 -22.64 29.67
C TYR A 58 15.69 -23.81 30.26
N GLU A 59 16.01 -25.04 29.86
CA GLU A 59 15.34 -26.28 30.29
C GLU A 59 16.09 -27.00 31.45
N GLY A 60 16.72 -26.25 32.36
CA GLY A 60 17.32 -26.85 33.57
C GLY A 60 18.54 -27.74 33.31
N GLY A 61 19.31 -27.45 32.26
CA GLY A 61 20.51 -28.21 31.89
C GLY A 61 20.30 -29.26 30.79
N ARG A 62 19.05 -29.50 30.36
CA ARG A 62 18.75 -30.26 29.13
C ARG A 62 19.01 -29.40 27.90
N THR A 63 19.17 -30.04 26.73
CA THR A 63 19.17 -29.32 25.45
C THR A 63 17.86 -28.57 25.29
N PRO A 64 17.87 -27.24 25.05
CA PRO A 64 16.64 -26.48 24.84
C PRO A 64 15.86 -26.93 23.61
N PHE A 65 14.52 -26.81 23.64
CA PHE A 65 13.64 -27.14 22.52
C PHE A 65 14.08 -26.54 21.18
N TYR A 66 14.44 -25.24 21.16
CA TYR A 66 14.84 -24.55 19.93
C TYR A 66 16.17 -25.03 19.34
N MET A 67 16.96 -25.81 20.10
CA MET A 67 18.19 -26.45 19.62
C MET A 67 17.96 -27.90 19.16
N LYS A 68 16.85 -28.53 19.56
CA LYS A 68 16.53 -29.92 19.17
C LYS A 68 16.07 -30.00 17.71
N ILE A 69 15.47 -28.94 17.19
CA ILE A 69 14.96 -28.84 15.82
C ILE A 69 16.15 -28.55 14.88
N PRO A 70 16.31 -29.27 13.76
CA PRO A 70 17.34 -28.98 12.78
C PRO A 70 17.15 -27.59 12.16
N ILE A 71 18.25 -26.97 11.73
CA ILE A 71 18.20 -25.65 11.10
C ILE A 71 17.62 -25.78 9.69
N GLU A 72 16.41 -25.26 9.50
CA GLU A 72 15.76 -25.12 8.20
C GLU A 72 15.73 -23.64 7.78
N ASN A 73 16.20 -23.35 6.57
CA ASN A 73 16.44 -21.99 6.10
C ASN A 73 15.18 -21.33 5.50
N TYR A 74 14.06 -21.35 6.23
CA TYR A 74 12.76 -20.79 5.78
C TYR A 74 12.85 -19.32 5.33
N TYR A 75 13.61 -18.51 6.06
CA TYR A 75 13.76 -17.07 5.84
C TYR A 75 14.98 -16.71 4.97
N ARG A 76 15.56 -17.67 4.25
CA ARG A 76 16.68 -17.37 3.33
C ARG A 76 16.27 -16.29 2.34
N ASN A 77 17.11 -15.26 2.21
CA ASN A 77 16.92 -14.12 1.33
C ASN A 77 15.62 -13.33 1.56
N PHE A 78 15.02 -13.38 2.76
CA PHE A 78 13.76 -12.69 3.06
C PHE A 78 13.80 -11.19 2.70
N GLY A 79 14.91 -10.50 2.95
CA GLY A 79 15.05 -9.08 2.63
C GLY A 79 15.01 -8.75 1.13
N HIS A 80 15.33 -9.71 0.27
CA HIS A 80 15.30 -9.55 -1.19
C HIS A 80 13.97 -9.96 -1.82
N ARG A 81 13.04 -10.55 -1.04
CA ARG A 81 11.73 -10.97 -1.55
C ARG A 81 10.87 -9.73 -1.75
N ARG A 82 10.39 -9.53 -2.97
CA ARG A 82 9.41 -8.48 -3.28
C ARG A 82 8.08 -8.80 -2.62
N GLN A 83 7.53 -7.84 -1.90
CA GLN A 83 6.21 -7.95 -1.30
C GLN A 83 5.27 -6.95 -1.95
N TYR A 84 4.02 -7.37 -2.11
CA TYR A 84 2.94 -6.56 -2.65
C TYR A 84 1.77 -6.69 -1.69
N PRO A 85 1.51 -5.67 -0.84
CA PRO A 85 0.34 -5.71 0.01
C PRO A 85 -0.94 -5.86 -0.82
N PRO A 86 -1.88 -6.70 -0.37
CA PRO A 86 -3.08 -6.99 -1.11
C PRO A 86 -4.08 -5.82 -1.02
N LEU A 87 -4.71 -5.50 -2.14
CA LEU A 87 -5.85 -4.60 -2.27
C LEU A 87 -6.98 -5.37 -2.96
N SER A 88 -8.11 -5.55 -2.29
CA SER A 88 -9.24 -6.27 -2.87
C SER A 88 -10.05 -5.40 -3.82
N LEU A 89 -10.66 -6.03 -4.85
CA LEU A 89 -11.62 -5.34 -5.71
C LEU A 89 -12.84 -4.83 -4.94
N TYR A 90 -13.27 -5.55 -3.90
CA TYR A 90 -14.31 -5.08 -2.98
C TYR A 90 -13.92 -3.75 -2.33
N GLN A 91 -12.71 -3.68 -1.75
CA GLN A 91 -12.21 -2.44 -1.15
C GLN A 91 -12.11 -1.33 -2.20
N LEU A 92 -11.58 -1.64 -3.38
CA LEU A 92 -11.46 -0.67 -4.46
C LEU A 92 -12.83 -0.09 -4.85
N GLN A 93 -13.85 -0.93 -5.00
CA GLN A 93 -15.22 -0.49 -5.27
C GLN A 93 -15.75 0.40 -4.14
N THR A 94 -15.56 0.01 -2.87
CA THR A 94 -16.00 0.85 -1.75
C THR A 94 -15.29 2.21 -1.70
N LEU A 95 -14.04 2.31 -2.17
CA LEU A 95 -13.33 3.60 -2.26
C LEU A 95 -13.92 4.49 -3.34
N ILE A 96 -14.34 3.90 -4.47
CA ILE A 96 -15.01 4.62 -5.56
C ILE A 96 -16.40 5.06 -5.13
N ASP A 97 -17.19 4.18 -4.52
CA ASP A 97 -18.56 4.48 -4.09
C ASP A 97 -18.61 5.58 -3.03
N ASN A 98 -17.60 5.62 -2.15
CA ASN A 98 -17.44 6.68 -1.16
C ASN A 98 -16.89 7.99 -1.75
N GLY A 99 -16.53 8.03 -3.04
CA GLY A 99 -15.96 9.21 -3.70
C GLY A 99 -14.55 9.56 -3.22
N VAL A 100 -13.80 8.59 -2.67
CA VAL A 100 -12.41 8.80 -2.26
C VAL A 100 -11.48 8.71 -3.46
N ILE A 101 -11.82 7.85 -4.42
CA ILE A 101 -11.10 7.68 -5.68
C ILE A 101 -12.05 7.98 -6.83
N ASP A 102 -11.67 8.93 -7.68
CA ASP A 102 -12.42 9.30 -8.87
C ASP A 102 -12.13 8.32 -10.02
N PRO A 103 -13.13 7.57 -10.54
CA PRO A 103 -12.93 6.60 -11.61
C PRO A 103 -12.70 7.25 -12.99
N SER A 104 -12.93 8.55 -13.11
CA SER A 104 -12.71 9.31 -14.35
C SER A 104 -11.24 9.57 -14.65
N LEU A 105 -10.37 9.47 -13.64
CA LEU A 105 -8.93 9.68 -13.75
C LEU A 105 -8.20 8.31 -13.72
N PRO A 106 -7.01 8.19 -14.32
CA PRO A 106 -6.22 6.98 -14.20
C PRO A 106 -5.77 6.77 -12.75
N ILE A 107 -6.06 5.59 -12.21
CA ILE A 107 -5.73 5.19 -10.85
C ILE A 107 -4.30 4.64 -10.84
N ASP A 108 -3.47 5.24 -10.00
CA ASP A 108 -2.05 4.92 -9.80
C ASP A 108 -1.76 4.63 -8.32
N LEU A 109 -0.57 4.12 -8.02
CA LEU A 109 -0.05 4.02 -6.66
C LEU A 109 -0.16 5.33 -5.87
N ALA A 110 0.13 6.47 -6.50
CA ALA A 110 0.00 7.76 -5.82
C ALA A 110 -1.44 8.08 -5.42
N SER A 111 -2.41 7.79 -6.29
CA SER A 111 -3.83 7.98 -5.97
C SER A 111 -4.30 7.04 -4.85
N LEU A 112 -3.81 5.80 -4.84
CA LEU A 112 -4.11 4.83 -3.78
C LEU A 112 -3.50 5.23 -2.45
N CYS A 113 -2.24 5.69 -2.41
CA CYS A 113 -1.59 6.17 -1.18
C CYS A 113 -2.25 7.44 -0.65
N ASN A 114 -2.63 8.37 -1.54
CA ASN A 114 -3.34 9.60 -1.17
C ASN A 114 -4.69 9.33 -0.50
N SER A 115 -5.35 8.20 -0.81
CA SER A 115 -6.59 7.79 -0.15
C SER A 115 -6.44 7.50 1.34
N GLN A 116 -5.21 7.33 1.84
CA GLN A 116 -4.86 6.90 3.22
C GLN A 116 -5.40 5.53 3.66
N PHE A 117 -6.25 4.88 2.85
CA PHE A 117 -6.72 3.52 3.10
C PHE A 117 -5.66 2.47 2.80
N TYR A 118 -4.86 2.71 1.77
CA TYR A 118 -3.77 1.82 1.37
C TYR A 118 -2.42 2.40 1.78
N ARG A 119 -1.64 1.63 2.54
CA ARG A 119 -0.33 2.04 3.02
C ARG A 119 0.77 1.13 2.50
N ILE A 120 1.78 1.75 1.91
CA ILE A 120 3.00 1.09 1.43
C ILE A 120 4.15 1.52 2.33
N ASP A 121 4.98 0.57 2.76
CA ASP A 121 6.20 0.87 3.51
C ASP A 121 7.40 0.35 2.71
N PRO A 122 8.15 1.23 2.00
CA PRO A 122 9.31 0.84 1.18
C PRO A 122 10.42 0.12 1.97
N PHE A 123 10.51 0.36 3.28
CA PHE A 123 11.48 -0.29 4.18
C PHE A 123 11.21 -1.79 4.37
N LEU A 124 9.96 -2.24 4.15
CA LEU A 124 9.57 -3.65 4.23
C LEU A 124 9.68 -4.36 2.87
N SER A 125 10.42 -3.79 1.93
CA SER A 125 10.53 -4.30 0.55
C SER A 125 9.16 -4.41 -0.14
N HIS A 126 8.28 -3.42 0.09
CA HIS A 126 7.02 -3.29 -0.64
C HIS A 126 7.26 -2.59 -1.97
N TYR A 127 6.99 -3.29 -3.07
CA TYR A 127 7.23 -2.78 -4.43
C TYR A 127 5.97 -2.19 -5.09
N GLY A 128 4.80 -2.31 -4.45
CA GLY A 128 3.56 -1.74 -4.95
C GLY A 128 2.31 -2.36 -4.34
N VAL A 129 1.35 -2.72 -5.19
CA VAL A 129 0.02 -3.25 -4.88
C VAL A 129 -0.15 -4.59 -5.58
N ASN A 130 -0.78 -5.52 -4.87
CA ASN A 130 -1.35 -6.73 -5.45
C ASN A 130 -2.87 -6.61 -5.47
N LEU A 131 -3.50 -6.56 -6.66
CA LEU A 131 -4.96 -6.64 -6.71
C LEU A 131 -5.45 -8.08 -6.56
N THR A 132 -6.29 -8.30 -5.55
CA THR A 132 -6.86 -9.60 -5.22
C THR A 132 -8.28 -9.77 -5.75
N ASP A 133 -8.66 -11.03 -5.91
CA ASP A 133 -9.93 -11.53 -6.45
C ASP A 133 -11.12 -11.45 -5.48
N GLN A 134 -10.94 -10.83 -4.32
CA GLN A 134 -12.05 -10.65 -3.37
C GLN A 134 -13.02 -9.58 -3.88
N GLY A 135 -14.27 -9.99 -4.14
CA GLY A 135 -15.34 -9.10 -4.60
C GLY A 135 -15.52 -9.01 -6.12
N LEU A 136 -15.05 -10.00 -6.88
CA LEU A 136 -15.21 -10.04 -8.35
C LEU A 136 -16.66 -9.83 -8.81
N ASP A 137 -17.63 -10.45 -8.13
CA ASP A 137 -19.04 -10.42 -8.54
C ASP A 137 -19.72 -9.07 -8.30
N ILE A 138 -19.22 -8.30 -7.32
CA ILE A 138 -19.80 -7.03 -6.89
C ILE A 138 -19.19 -5.87 -7.70
N PHE A 139 -17.97 -6.05 -8.20
CA PHE A 139 -17.23 -5.02 -8.91
C PHE A 139 -17.94 -4.59 -10.19
N CYS A 140 -18.31 -3.31 -10.29
CA CYS A 140 -19.08 -2.75 -11.41
C CYS A 140 -18.44 -1.50 -12.03
N SER A 141 -17.40 -0.94 -11.41
CA SER A 141 -16.79 0.31 -11.87
C SER A 141 -15.93 0.15 -13.12
N LYS A 142 -16.03 1.14 -14.02
CA LYS A 142 -15.23 1.27 -15.24
C LYS A 142 -14.03 2.18 -14.94
N ILE A 143 -12.84 1.59 -14.82
CA ILE A 143 -11.61 2.29 -14.39
C ILE A 143 -10.41 1.99 -15.29
N ASN A 144 -9.45 2.92 -15.33
CA ASN A 144 -8.10 2.69 -15.84
C ASN A 144 -7.14 2.61 -14.65
N ILE A 145 -6.52 1.47 -14.40
CA ILE A 145 -5.67 1.28 -13.21
C ILE A 145 -4.30 0.69 -13.55
N GLU A 146 -3.25 1.31 -12.99
CA GLU A 146 -1.88 0.79 -13.00
C GLU A 146 -1.54 0.11 -11.66
N VAL A 147 -1.16 -1.15 -11.75
CA VAL A 147 -0.90 -2.03 -10.59
C VAL A 147 0.43 -2.76 -10.83
N GLN A 148 1.04 -3.33 -9.81
CA GLN A 148 2.33 -4.03 -9.97
C GLN A 148 2.11 -5.52 -10.18
N TYR A 149 1.17 -6.10 -9.44
CA TYR A 149 0.84 -7.51 -9.54
C TYR A 149 -0.66 -7.73 -9.50
N THR A 150 -1.15 -8.62 -10.36
CA THR A 150 -2.57 -8.93 -10.50
C THR A 150 -2.76 -10.38 -10.90
N SER A 151 -3.91 -10.95 -10.55
CA SER A 151 -4.33 -12.27 -11.00
C SER A 151 -5.22 -12.20 -12.25
N GLU A 152 -5.27 -13.29 -13.01
CA GLU A 152 -6.10 -13.40 -14.22
C GLU A 152 -7.61 -13.09 -14.00
N PRO A 153 -8.31 -13.64 -12.98
CA PRO A 153 -9.73 -13.37 -12.81
C PRO A 153 -10.03 -11.90 -12.47
N VAL A 154 -9.10 -11.22 -11.78
CA VAL A 154 -9.21 -9.78 -11.50
C VAL A 154 -9.17 -8.96 -12.78
N ILE A 155 -8.28 -9.32 -13.70
CA ILE A 155 -8.20 -8.68 -15.01
C ILE A 155 -9.50 -8.88 -15.79
N ALA A 156 -10.05 -10.10 -15.76
CA ALA A 156 -11.35 -10.43 -16.36
C ALA A 156 -12.47 -9.52 -15.86
N ALA A 157 -12.58 -9.35 -14.55
CA ALA A 157 -13.65 -8.54 -13.94
C ALA A 157 -13.54 -7.05 -14.30
N ILE A 158 -12.32 -6.51 -14.33
CA ILE A 158 -12.11 -5.11 -14.73
C ILE A 158 -12.43 -4.91 -16.22
N GLU A 159 -11.95 -5.81 -17.08
CA GLU A 159 -12.17 -5.72 -18.53
C GLU A 159 -13.64 -5.97 -18.92
N ARG A 160 -14.35 -6.85 -18.20
CA ARG A 160 -15.80 -7.08 -18.36
C ARG A 160 -16.63 -5.81 -18.16
N ASN A 161 -16.19 -4.95 -17.23
CA ASN A 161 -16.85 -3.67 -16.99
C ASN A 161 -16.43 -2.57 -17.98
N GLY A 162 -15.53 -2.88 -18.92
CA GLY A 162 -14.98 -1.92 -19.88
C GLY A 162 -13.84 -1.08 -19.32
N GLY A 163 -13.23 -1.53 -18.22
CA GLY A 163 -12.01 -0.94 -17.68
C GLY A 163 -10.74 -1.41 -18.39
N ARG A 164 -9.61 -0.77 -18.06
CA ARG A 164 -8.28 -1.14 -18.53
C ARG A 164 -7.35 -1.31 -17.33
N ILE A 165 -6.51 -2.33 -17.42
CA ILE A 165 -5.51 -2.64 -16.41
C ILE A 165 -4.14 -2.72 -17.07
N THR A 166 -3.14 -2.14 -16.40
CA THR A 166 -1.75 -2.23 -16.84
C THR A 166 -0.88 -2.63 -15.67
N THR A 167 -0.03 -3.65 -15.86
CA THR A 167 0.95 -4.02 -14.85
C THR A 167 2.26 -3.29 -15.09
N GLY A 168 2.66 -2.45 -14.13
CA GLY A 168 3.84 -1.59 -14.20
C GLY A 168 4.83 -1.91 -13.08
N TYR A 169 6.10 -2.11 -13.40
CA TYR A 169 7.14 -2.30 -12.39
C TYR A 169 7.62 -0.95 -11.83
N PHE A 170 7.79 -0.85 -10.51
CA PHE A 170 8.41 0.32 -9.87
C PHE A 170 9.57 -0.11 -8.98
N ASP A 171 10.68 0.62 -9.07
CA ASP A 171 11.77 0.51 -8.10
C ASP A 171 11.36 1.09 -6.74
N ILE A 172 12.07 0.69 -5.68
CA ILE A 172 11.88 1.24 -4.33
C ILE A 172 11.96 2.78 -4.32
N LYS A 173 12.88 3.38 -5.09
CA LYS A 173 12.97 4.86 -5.22
C LYS A 173 11.74 5.46 -5.89
N SER A 174 11.21 4.79 -6.90
CA SER A 174 9.99 5.22 -7.60
C SER A 174 8.77 5.08 -6.70
N VAL A 175 8.66 3.97 -5.96
CA VAL A 175 7.62 3.75 -4.95
C VAL A 175 7.69 4.80 -3.84
N GLN A 176 8.88 5.16 -3.36
CA GLN A 176 9.05 6.25 -2.39
C GLN A 176 8.55 7.59 -2.92
N ALA A 177 8.80 7.90 -4.20
CA ALA A 177 8.30 9.10 -4.84
C ALA A 177 6.77 9.09 -5.00
N LEU A 178 6.18 7.94 -5.32
CA LEU A 178 4.72 7.76 -5.48
C LEU A 178 3.98 7.68 -4.15
N MET A 179 4.62 7.17 -3.09
CA MET A 179 4.02 7.02 -1.77
C MET A 179 3.59 8.37 -1.20
N ASP A 180 4.51 9.34 -1.18
CA ASP A 180 4.26 10.70 -0.68
C ASP A 180 4.86 11.72 -1.66
N PRO A 181 4.17 12.06 -2.76
CA PRO A 181 4.73 12.95 -3.80
C PRO A 181 5.08 14.33 -3.24
N LEU A 182 4.28 14.86 -2.32
CA LEU A 182 4.55 16.15 -1.67
C LEU A 182 5.89 16.13 -0.92
N LYS A 183 6.16 15.07 -0.16
CA LYS A 183 7.41 14.91 0.59
C LYS A 183 8.60 14.74 -0.34
N PHE A 184 8.40 14.02 -1.46
CA PHE A 184 9.41 13.87 -2.49
C PHE A 184 9.78 15.22 -3.14
N PHE A 185 8.80 16.00 -3.59
CA PHE A 185 9.06 17.30 -4.22
C PHE A 185 9.65 18.34 -3.26
N GLN A 186 9.35 18.26 -1.95
CA GLN A 186 10.00 19.10 -0.93
C GLN A 186 11.51 18.87 -0.81
N GLN A 187 12.03 17.71 -1.24
CA GLN A 187 13.47 17.44 -1.23
C GLN A 187 14.24 18.24 -2.30
N GLY A 188 13.55 18.81 -3.29
CA GLY A 188 14.18 19.56 -4.38
C GLY A 188 15.03 18.69 -5.33
N ILE A 189 14.69 17.40 -5.44
CA ILE A 189 15.37 16.45 -6.33
C ILE A 189 14.58 16.39 -7.66
N PRO A 190 15.24 16.37 -8.82
CA PRO A 190 14.56 16.16 -10.09
C PRO A 190 13.89 14.77 -10.13
N ILE A 191 12.80 14.64 -10.87
CA ILE A 191 12.07 13.37 -10.97
C ILE A 191 13.00 12.29 -11.56
N PRO A 192 13.27 11.19 -10.85
CA PRO A 192 14.11 10.13 -11.40
C PRO A 192 13.37 9.40 -12.52
N LYS A 193 14.13 8.73 -13.40
CA LYS A 193 13.55 7.75 -14.30
C LYS A 193 13.24 6.45 -13.56
N ARG A 194 12.12 5.83 -13.90
CA ARG A 194 11.75 4.50 -13.42
C ARG A 194 12.76 3.47 -13.91
N GLY A 195 13.32 2.65 -13.02
CA GLY A 195 14.18 1.55 -13.43
C GLY A 195 13.40 0.40 -14.05
N LEU A 196 14.15 -0.47 -14.70
CA LEU A 196 13.62 -1.65 -15.36
C LEU A 196 13.45 -2.79 -14.36
N PRO A 197 12.51 -3.72 -14.62
CA PRO A 197 12.39 -4.93 -13.82
C PRO A 197 13.70 -5.72 -13.85
N THR A 198 14.00 -6.34 -12.72
CA THR A 198 15.08 -7.33 -12.61
C THR A 198 14.77 -8.56 -13.47
N GLU A 199 15.80 -9.36 -13.80
CA GLU A 199 15.68 -10.52 -14.71
C GLU A 199 14.56 -11.50 -14.32
N ASP A 200 14.38 -11.72 -13.02
CA ASP A 200 13.36 -12.59 -12.46
C ASP A 200 11.92 -12.02 -12.58
N ALA A 201 11.78 -10.70 -12.70
CA ALA A 201 10.50 -10.02 -12.86
C ALA A 201 10.22 -9.65 -14.32
N TYR A 202 11.24 -9.60 -15.18
CA TYR A 202 11.14 -9.17 -16.57
C TYR A 202 10.08 -9.97 -17.33
N ALA A 203 10.11 -11.30 -17.22
CA ALA A 203 9.15 -12.19 -17.87
C ALA A 203 7.69 -11.80 -17.57
N TYR A 204 7.39 -11.52 -16.29
CA TYR A 204 6.03 -11.15 -15.86
C TYR A 204 5.53 -9.86 -16.54
N TYR A 205 6.39 -8.84 -16.66
CA TYR A 205 6.03 -7.54 -17.21
C TYR A 205 6.17 -7.44 -18.74
N SER A 206 6.83 -8.41 -19.39
CA SER A 206 6.83 -8.58 -20.84
C SER A 206 5.64 -9.39 -21.35
N ASP A 207 5.02 -10.20 -20.48
CA ASP A 207 3.91 -11.07 -20.85
C ASP A 207 2.61 -10.28 -21.13
N PRO A 208 1.99 -10.43 -22.31
CA PRO A 208 0.73 -9.75 -22.64
C PRO A 208 -0.44 -10.26 -21.79
N LYS A 209 -0.38 -11.52 -21.31
CA LYS A 209 -1.39 -12.11 -20.41
C LYS A 209 -1.54 -11.34 -19.11
N ASN A 210 -0.44 -10.80 -18.58
CA ASN A 210 -0.47 -10.01 -17.35
C ASN A 210 -0.74 -8.53 -17.62
N ARG A 211 -1.00 -8.15 -18.88
CA ARG A 211 -1.12 -6.75 -19.33
C ARG A 211 0.14 -5.94 -18.99
N GLY A 212 1.29 -6.58 -19.18
CA GLY A 212 2.60 -6.01 -18.90
C GLY A 212 2.86 -4.74 -19.69
N TYR A 213 3.42 -3.72 -19.04
CA TYR A 213 3.71 -2.45 -19.69
C TYR A 213 4.83 -2.52 -20.75
N LEU A 214 5.61 -3.61 -20.77
CA LEU A 214 6.66 -3.87 -21.77
C LEU A 214 6.15 -4.78 -22.92
N ALA A 215 4.92 -5.29 -22.83
CA ALA A 215 4.34 -6.15 -23.85
C ALA A 215 3.91 -5.35 -25.08
N ASP A 216 3.90 -6.01 -26.25
CA ASP A 216 3.43 -5.40 -27.49
C ASP A 216 1.91 -5.11 -27.41
N PRO A 217 1.47 -3.87 -27.70
CA PRO A 217 0.05 -3.50 -27.58
C PRO A 217 -0.91 -4.40 -28.37
N LYS A 218 -0.47 -4.84 -29.56
CA LYS A 218 -1.26 -5.73 -30.44
C LYS A 218 -1.49 -7.10 -29.81
N ASP A 219 -0.51 -7.63 -29.10
CA ASP A 219 -0.63 -8.92 -28.44
C ASP A 219 -1.47 -8.83 -27.16
N VAL A 220 -1.39 -7.70 -26.46
CA VAL A 220 -2.31 -7.40 -25.34
C VAL A 220 -3.76 -7.40 -25.83
N GLU A 221 -4.06 -6.77 -26.96
CA GLU A 221 -5.41 -6.78 -27.54
C GLU A 221 -5.90 -8.19 -27.90
N ARG A 222 -5.03 -9.04 -28.48
CA ARG A 222 -5.33 -10.45 -28.75
C ARG A 222 -5.66 -11.21 -27.47
N GLU A 223 -4.85 -11.05 -26.42
CA GLU A 223 -5.06 -11.70 -25.12
C GLU A 223 -6.34 -11.22 -24.42
N ARG A 224 -6.75 -9.95 -24.61
CA ARG A 224 -8.06 -9.47 -24.13
C ARG A 224 -9.21 -10.27 -24.76
N ILE A 225 -9.17 -10.48 -26.07
CA ILE A 225 -10.20 -11.25 -26.79
C ILE A 225 -10.21 -12.71 -26.32
N LEU A 226 -9.04 -13.33 -26.16
CA LEU A 226 -8.92 -14.70 -25.65
C LEU A 226 -9.46 -14.83 -24.23
N LEU A 227 -9.16 -13.86 -23.36
CA LEU A 227 -9.63 -13.87 -21.98
C LEU A 227 -11.16 -13.69 -21.91
N ALA A 228 -11.72 -12.80 -22.75
CA ALA A 228 -13.16 -12.62 -22.88
C ALA A 228 -13.87 -13.91 -23.32
N GLN A 229 -13.30 -14.64 -24.29
CA GLN A 229 -13.79 -15.96 -24.71
C GLN A 229 -13.69 -17.00 -23.58
N LYS A 230 -12.58 -17.01 -22.81
CA LYS A 230 -12.35 -17.94 -21.70
C LYS A 230 -13.36 -17.77 -20.57
N TYR A 231 -13.65 -16.53 -20.17
CA TYR A 231 -14.56 -16.22 -19.07
C TYR A 231 -16.01 -15.97 -19.51
N GLY A 232 -16.28 -15.96 -20.83
CA GLY A 232 -17.63 -15.86 -21.38
C GLY A 232 -18.28 -14.48 -21.22
N TYR A 233 -17.52 -13.41 -21.42
CA TYR A 233 -18.07 -12.04 -21.43
C TYR A 233 -17.76 -11.33 -22.75
N GLU A 234 -18.59 -10.35 -23.11
CA GLU A 234 -18.38 -9.51 -24.28
C GLU A 234 -17.49 -8.30 -23.92
N LEU A 235 -16.48 -8.03 -24.75
CA LEU A 235 -15.65 -6.84 -24.61
C LEU A 235 -16.42 -5.60 -25.06
N LYS A 236 -16.51 -4.61 -24.17
CA LYS A 236 -17.06 -3.29 -24.49
C LYS A 236 -15.99 -2.45 -25.18
N ASN A 237 -16.21 -2.10 -26.44
CA ASN A 237 -15.30 -1.29 -27.25
C ASN A 237 -15.61 0.21 -27.14
N ASP A 238 -15.56 0.77 -25.93
CA ASP A 238 -15.85 2.20 -25.69
C ASP A 238 -14.56 3.05 -25.65
N ASP A 239 -13.49 2.60 -26.30
CA ASP A 239 -12.17 3.23 -26.18
C ASP A 239 -12.16 4.65 -26.78
N HIS A 240 -13.02 4.94 -27.76
CA HIS A 240 -13.10 6.26 -28.38
C HIS A 240 -13.76 7.33 -27.50
N ASP A 241 -14.57 6.93 -26.52
CA ASP A 241 -15.41 7.88 -25.76
C ASP A 241 -14.66 8.56 -24.62
N ASN A 242 -13.55 7.98 -24.13
CA ASN A 242 -12.82 8.49 -22.97
C ASN A 242 -11.29 8.48 -23.18
N PRO A 243 -10.63 9.62 -23.48
CA PRO A 243 -9.18 9.68 -23.65
C PRO A 243 -8.40 9.26 -22.38
N MET A 244 -9.01 9.41 -21.20
CA MET A 244 -8.43 8.98 -19.92
C MET A 244 -8.22 7.47 -19.82
N MET A 245 -8.97 6.66 -20.59
CA MET A 245 -8.79 5.20 -20.66
C MET A 245 -7.60 4.79 -21.52
N LEU A 246 -7.19 5.63 -22.48
CA LEU A 246 -6.01 5.37 -23.30
C LEU A 246 -4.72 5.88 -22.65
N MET A 247 -4.84 6.74 -21.64
CA MET A 247 -3.69 7.30 -20.96
C MET A 247 -2.86 6.20 -20.30
N LYS A 248 -1.59 6.10 -20.72
CA LYS A 248 -0.59 5.19 -20.19
C LYS A 248 0.70 5.96 -19.95
N LYS A 249 1.45 5.58 -18.91
CA LYS A 249 2.78 6.14 -18.68
C LYS A 249 3.76 5.62 -19.72
N SER A 250 4.78 6.42 -20.02
CA SER A 250 5.93 5.88 -20.76
C SER A 250 6.69 4.87 -19.90
N THR A 251 7.48 4.01 -20.54
CA THR A 251 8.19 2.91 -19.87
C THR A 251 9.10 3.37 -18.72
N ARG A 252 9.65 4.59 -18.79
CA ARG A 252 10.54 5.17 -17.78
C ARG A 252 9.91 6.28 -16.94
N GLN A 253 8.62 6.56 -17.12
CA GLN A 253 7.92 7.63 -16.42
C GLN A 253 7.32 7.12 -15.10
N ILE A 254 7.37 7.97 -14.07
CA ILE A 254 6.84 7.67 -12.73
C ILE A 254 5.44 8.25 -12.56
N PHE A 255 5.28 9.56 -12.78
CA PHE A 255 4.01 10.28 -12.61
C PHE A 255 3.33 10.53 -13.95
N PHE A 256 2.00 10.55 -13.97
CA PHE A 256 1.26 10.99 -15.16
C PHE A 256 1.49 12.48 -15.44
N GLY A 257 1.75 12.83 -16.71
CA GLY A 257 1.92 14.21 -17.15
C GLY A 257 3.26 14.87 -16.80
N LEU A 258 4.10 14.24 -15.97
CA LEU A 258 5.42 14.76 -15.60
C LEU A 258 6.53 13.86 -16.15
N GLN A 259 7.51 14.45 -16.81
CA GLN A 259 8.64 13.70 -17.38
C GLN A 259 9.79 13.57 -16.38
N PRO A 260 10.60 12.50 -16.49
CA PRO A 260 11.83 12.40 -15.70
C PRO A 260 12.79 13.55 -16.03
N GLY A 261 13.52 14.02 -15.02
CA GLY A 261 14.45 15.15 -15.12
C GLY A 261 13.85 16.51 -14.82
N TRP A 262 12.52 16.63 -14.80
CA TRP A 262 11.86 17.87 -14.38
C TRP A 262 12.01 18.09 -12.88
N LEU A 263 12.18 19.35 -12.49
CA LEU A 263 12.24 19.79 -11.11
C LEU A 263 11.00 20.64 -10.79
N ILE A 264 10.25 20.24 -9.76
CA ILE A 264 9.00 20.92 -9.39
C ILE A 264 9.28 21.90 -8.25
N ASN A 265 9.00 23.18 -8.48
CA ASN A 265 9.04 24.19 -7.43
C ASN A 265 7.63 24.39 -6.85
N LEU A 266 7.41 23.86 -5.64
CA LEU A 266 6.12 23.94 -4.95
C LEU A 266 5.76 25.37 -4.49
N ARG A 267 6.75 26.23 -4.24
CA ARG A 267 6.50 27.59 -3.73
C ARG A 267 5.94 28.48 -4.83
N ASP A 268 6.62 28.49 -5.97
CA ASP A 268 6.28 29.36 -7.09
C ASP A 268 5.32 28.67 -8.08
N LYS A 269 5.03 27.38 -7.88
CA LYS A 269 4.18 26.53 -8.74
C LYS A 269 4.69 26.43 -10.18
N GLU A 270 6.00 26.32 -10.32
CA GLU A 270 6.69 26.24 -11.60
C GLU A 270 7.32 24.85 -11.80
N ILE A 271 7.43 24.43 -13.06
CA ILE A 271 8.14 23.22 -13.48
C ILE A 271 9.38 23.67 -14.25
N LEU A 272 10.55 23.27 -13.75
CA LEU A 272 11.84 23.59 -14.35
C LEU A 272 12.31 22.40 -15.17
N GLU A 273 12.47 22.61 -16.47
CA GLU A 273 13.00 21.62 -17.39
C GLU A 273 14.53 21.75 -17.52
N PRO A 274 15.27 20.64 -17.68
CA PRO A 274 16.71 20.70 -17.92
C PRO A 274 16.98 21.36 -19.28
N SER A 275 17.88 22.35 -19.33
CA SER A 275 18.27 23.03 -20.57
C SER A 275 19.33 22.27 -21.36
N ASN A 276 20.32 21.69 -20.67
CA ASN A 276 21.44 20.97 -21.29
C ASN A 276 20.94 19.74 -22.06
N ILE A 277 21.42 19.59 -23.29
CA ILE A 277 21.11 18.49 -24.20
C ILE A 277 21.50 17.15 -23.59
N GLU A 278 22.67 17.06 -22.96
CA GLU A 278 23.17 15.82 -22.32
C GLU A 278 22.21 15.30 -21.24
N TYR A 279 21.67 16.20 -20.41
CA TYR A 279 20.69 15.82 -19.39
C TYR A 279 19.34 15.41 -20.01
N LYS A 280 18.90 16.09 -21.07
CA LYS A 280 17.69 15.69 -21.80
C LYS A 280 17.83 14.29 -22.38
N GLU A 281 18.99 13.96 -22.97
CA GLU A 281 19.28 12.62 -23.49
C GLU A 281 19.34 11.59 -22.37
N TYR A 282 19.99 11.91 -21.24
CA TYR A 282 20.08 11.01 -20.09
C TYR A 282 18.71 10.60 -19.52
N TYR A 283 17.76 11.53 -19.46
CA TYR A 283 16.41 11.27 -18.92
C TYR A 283 15.44 10.68 -19.95
N ARG A 284 15.67 10.91 -21.26
CA ARG A 284 14.91 10.25 -22.32
C ARG A 284 15.29 8.79 -22.50
N ASN A 285 16.59 8.48 -22.38
CA ASN A 285 17.15 7.14 -22.55
C ASN A 285 16.95 6.27 -21.32
#